data_AF-A0A285K500-F1
#
_entry.id   AF-A0A285K500-F1
#
_cell.length_a   1.000
_cell.length_b   1.000
_cell.length_c   1.000
_cell.angle_alpha   90.00
_cell.angle_beta   90.00
_cell.angle_gamma   90.00
#
_symmetry.space_group_name_H-M   'P 1'
#
loop_
_entity.id
_entity.type
_entity.pdbx_description
1 polymer ?
#
loop_
_entity_poly.entity_id
_entity_poly.type
_entity_poly.pdbx_seq_one_letter_code
_entity_poly.pdbx_strand_id
1 'polypeptide(L)'
;MHNACALNLSASVQMTIINYQERRSPRILLGIEPLLLTKAAIMKEIEKNEIKRLSDRLDLIRHQQPTLSLVDDAEKYAELEKEKETLETEIARLREVHGQKLSKEAQKLANLPFRRAITKKEQADMGKLKKSVRGLVVVHPMTALGREMGLTEMTGFAKTEF
;
A
#
# COMPACT_ATOMS: atom_id res chain seq x y z
N MET A 1 29.18 2.99 39.93
CA MET A 1 28.56 1.76 39.42
C MET A 1 27.06 1.95 39.50
N HIS A 2 26.45 2.37 38.39
CA HIS A 2 25.04 2.75 38.32
C HIS A 2 24.20 1.63 37.73
N ASN A 3 22.93 1.63 38.13
CA ASN A 3 21.76 1.02 37.48
C ASN A 3 21.50 -0.47 37.73
N ALA A 4 20.89 -0.73 38.88
CA ALA A 4 19.79 -1.70 38.99
C ALA A 4 18.51 -0.96 39.42
N CYS A 5 18.05 0.00 38.60
CA CYS A 5 16.70 0.54 38.70
C CYS A 5 15.77 -0.41 37.94
N ALA A 6 15.47 -1.57 38.54
CA ALA A 6 14.35 -2.40 38.12
C ALA A 6 13.08 -1.63 38.51
N LEU A 7 12.60 -0.78 37.59
CA LEU A 7 11.32 -0.11 37.72
C LEU A 7 10.23 -1.17 37.84
N ASN A 8 9.77 -1.36 39.09
CA ASN A 8 8.51 -1.98 39.43
C ASN A 8 7.37 -1.18 38.77
N LEU A 9 7.10 -1.48 37.50
CA LEU A 9 5.86 -1.05 36.86
C LEU A 9 4.71 -1.75 37.58
N SER A 10 3.90 -0.96 38.28
CA SER A 10 2.72 -1.42 38.99
C SER A 10 1.87 -2.37 38.13
N ALA A 11 1.25 -3.37 38.75
CA ALA A 11 0.45 -4.39 38.08
C ALA A 11 -0.65 -3.83 37.14
N SER A 12 -1.06 -2.57 37.34
CA SER A 12 -1.98 -1.85 36.46
C SER A 12 -1.43 -1.58 35.04
N VAL A 13 -0.12 -1.34 34.93
CA VAL A 13 0.53 -1.04 33.64
C VAL A 13 0.79 -2.33 32.86
N GLN A 14 1.14 -3.43 33.52
CA GLN A 14 1.25 -4.75 32.87
C GLN A 14 -0.10 -5.24 32.34
N MET A 15 -1.19 -5.05 33.09
CA MET A 15 -2.55 -5.40 32.64
C MET A 15 -2.98 -4.61 31.38
N THR A 16 -2.45 -3.40 31.20
CA THR A 16 -2.72 -2.56 30.02
C THR A 16 -1.93 -3.03 28.79
N ILE A 17 -0.69 -3.49 28.96
CA ILE A 17 0.15 -4.00 27.86
C ILE A 17 -0.35 -5.37 27.38
N ILE A 18 -0.79 -6.25 28.30
CA ILE A 18 -1.40 -7.55 27.98
C ILE A 18 -2.70 -7.36 27.17
N ASN A 19 -3.56 -6.42 27.57
CA ASN A 19 -4.81 -6.09 26.86
C ASN A 19 -4.62 -5.48 25.45
N TYR A 20 -3.42 -4.96 25.12
CA TYR A 20 -3.12 -4.49 23.77
C TYR A 20 -2.67 -5.62 22.83
N GLN A 21 -2.10 -6.71 23.37
CA GLN A 21 -1.67 -7.90 22.62
C GLN A 21 -2.80 -8.94 22.45
N GLU A 22 -3.77 -8.99 23.38
CA GLU A 22 -4.85 -10.00 23.40
C GLU A 22 -6.12 -9.65 22.60
N ARG A 23 -6.17 -8.52 21.89
CA ARG A 23 -7.17 -8.29 20.82
C ARG A 23 -6.87 -9.04 19.51
N ARG A 24 -5.92 -9.97 19.53
CA ARG A 24 -5.79 -11.04 18.54
C ARG A 24 -6.44 -12.31 19.07
N SER A 25 -7.69 -12.58 18.68
CA SER A 25 -8.27 -13.93 18.41
C SER A 25 -9.82 -13.87 18.43
N PRO A 26 -10.56 -14.71 17.66
CA PRO A 26 -10.31 -16.14 17.54
C PRO A 26 -10.34 -16.74 16.13
N ARG A 27 -9.36 -17.63 15.94
CA ARG A 27 -9.40 -18.80 15.08
C ARG A 27 -10.67 -19.61 15.42
N ILE A 28 -11.72 -19.47 14.62
CA ILE A 28 -12.85 -20.41 14.56
C ILE A 28 -12.73 -21.12 13.21
N LEU A 29 -12.39 -22.41 13.27
CA LEU A 29 -12.28 -23.31 12.13
C LEU A 29 -13.69 -23.69 11.64
N LEU A 30 -14.05 -23.24 10.45
CA LEU A 30 -14.91 -23.98 9.52
C LEU A 30 -14.30 -23.84 8.11
N GLY A 31 -14.29 -24.96 7.40
CA GLY A 31 -13.36 -25.25 6.32
C GLY A 31 -13.48 -24.40 5.05
N ILE A 32 -12.43 -24.55 4.25
CA ILE A 32 -12.25 -24.16 2.84
C ILE A 32 -11.58 -22.77 2.62
N GLU A 33 -10.25 -22.85 2.49
CA GLU A 33 -9.24 -21.91 1.96
C GLU A 33 -9.11 -20.45 2.46
N PRO A 34 -8.15 -20.17 3.37
CA PRO A 34 -7.57 -18.83 3.53
C PRO A 34 -6.38 -18.54 2.59
N LEU A 35 -5.99 -19.47 1.70
CA LEU A 35 -4.80 -19.30 0.83
C LEU A 35 -4.99 -18.31 -0.33
N LEU A 36 -6.23 -18.01 -0.72
CA LEU A 36 -6.48 -17.16 -1.89
C LEU A 36 -6.39 -15.66 -1.59
N LEU A 37 -6.75 -15.23 -0.37
CA LEU A 37 -6.72 -13.81 0.00
C LEU A 37 -5.29 -13.31 0.25
N THR A 38 -4.41 -14.17 0.77
CA THR A 38 -2.99 -13.85 0.94
C THR A 38 -2.27 -13.80 -0.40
N LYS A 39 -2.52 -14.75 -1.31
CA LYS A 39 -1.94 -14.74 -2.67
C LYS A 39 -2.26 -13.45 -3.43
N ALA A 40 -3.51 -12.99 -3.43
CA ALA A 40 -3.89 -11.77 -4.16
C ALA A 40 -3.24 -10.49 -3.60
N ALA A 41 -3.13 -10.38 -2.26
CA ALA A 41 -2.42 -9.28 -1.61
C ALA A 41 -0.91 -9.34 -1.86
N ILE A 42 -0.33 -10.55 -1.84
CA ILE A 42 1.08 -10.81 -2.16
C ILE A 42 1.39 -10.43 -3.62
N MET A 43 0.51 -10.78 -4.57
CA MET A 43 0.72 -10.42 -5.99
C MET A 43 0.71 -8.91 -6.23
N LYS A 44 -0.18 -8.16 -5.56
CA LYS A 44 -0.18 -6.68 -5.63
C LYS A 44 1.11 -6.06 -5.08
N GLU A 45 1.66 -6.65 -4.02
CA GLU A 45 2.88 -6.16 -3.39
C GLU A 45 4.12 -6.53 -4.22
N ILE A 46 4.14 -7.71 -4.82
CA ILE A 46 5.21 -8.14 -5.73
C ILE A 46 5.32 -7.20 -6.93
N GLU A 47 4.21 -6.84 -7.57
CA GLU A 47 4.23 -5.95 -8.75
C GLU A 47 4.76 -4.55 -8.42
N LYS A 48 4.34 -3.99 -7.28
CA LYS A 48 4.85 -2.70 -6.82
C LYS A 48 6.34 -2.77 -6.47
N ASN A 49 6.77 -3.85 -5.84
CA ASN A 49 8.18 -4.08 -5.51
C ASN A 49 9.03 -4.26 -6.76
N GLU A 50 8.49 -4.90 -7.81
CA GLU A 50 9.19 -5.08 -9.06
C GLU A 50 9.33 -3.77 -9.84
N ILE A 51 8.27 -2.95 -9.89
CA ILE A 51 8.35 -1.57 -10.43
C ILE A 51 9.41 -0.77 -9.68
N LYS A 52 9.46 -0.89 -8.35
CA LYS A 52 10.47 -0.19 -7.53
C LYS A 52 11.88 -0.67 -7.88
N ARG A 53 12.12 -1.99 -7.96
CA ARG A 53 13.43 -2.55 -8.33
C ARG A 53 13.90 -2.11 -9.70
N LEU A 54 13.01 -2.15 -10.70
CA LEU A 54 13.32 -1.69 -12.06
C LEU A 54 13.61 -0.19 -12.09
N SER A 55 12.88 0.61 -11.30
CA SER A 55 13.12 2.04 -11.14
C SER A 55 14.47 2.33 -10.47
N ASP A 56 14.80 1.63 -9.38
CA ASP A 56 16.07 1.80 -8.67
C ASP A 56 17.26 1.43 -9.59
N ARG A 57 17.12 0.41 -10.45
CA ARG A 57 18.10 0.05 -11.48
C ARG A 57 18.24 1.11 -12.56
N LEU A 58 17.11 1.67 -13.02
CA LEU A 58 17.10 2.76 -14.00
C LEU A 58 17.79 4.02 -13.46
N ASP A 59 17.55 4.36 -12.19
CA ASP A 59 18.17 5.52 -11.54
C ASP A 59 19.68 5.32 -11.33
N LEU A 60 20.12 4.08 -11.04
CA LEU A 60 21.53 3.74 -11.02
C LEU A 60 22.20 3.97 -12.38
N ILE A 61 21.57 3.51 -13.47
CA ILE A 61 22.09 3.72 -14.83
C ILE A 61 22.15 5.22 -15.16
N ARG A 62 21.09 5.98 -14.86
CA ARG A 62 21.06 7.44 -15.08
C ARG A 62 22.11 8.20 -14.26
N HIS A 63 22.49 7.69 -13.09
CA HIS A 63 23.57 8.26 -12.29
C HIS A 63 24.96 7.86 -12.83
N GLN A 64 25.10 6.67 -13.43
CA GLN A 64 26.35 6.20 -14.02
C GLN A 64 26.67 6.91 -15.35
N GLN A 65 25.66 7.18 -16.17
CA GLN A 65 25.80 7.84 -17.48
C GLN A 65 26.64 9.14 -17.48
N PRO A 66 26.42 10.11 -16.57
CA PRO A 66 27.22 11.34 -16.53
C PRO A 66 28.64 11.15 -15.98
N THR A 67 28.94 10.00 -15.35
CA THR A 67 30.28 9.68 -14.85
C THR A 67 31.16 9.05 -15.94
N LEU A 68 30.55 8.50 -16.99
CA LEU A 68 31.24 7.89 -18.12
C LEU A 68 31.62 8.94 -19.17
N SER A 69 32.87 8.90 -19.63
CA SER A 69 33.35 9.72 -20.74
C SER A 69 32.77 9.19 -22.05
N LEU A 70 32.03 10.01 -22.79
CA LEU A 70 31.48 9.68 -24.12
C LEU A 70 32.56 9.26 -25.14
N VAL A 71 33.82 9.62 -24.88
CA VAL A 71 34.95 9.41 -25.79
C VAL A 71 35.66 8.08 -25.54
N ASP A 72 35.77 7.65 -24.28
CA ASP A 72 36.54 6.46 -23.89
C ASP A 72 35.65 5.20 -23.73
N ASP A 73 34.36 5.40 -23.41
CA ASP A 73 33.42 4.31 -23.08
C ASP A 73 32.21 4.27 -24.04
N ALA A 74 32.38 4.70 -25.30
CA ALA A 74 31.30 4.79 -26.29
C ALA A 74 30.50 3.48 -26.47
N GLU A 75 31.18 2.32 -26.43
CA GLU A 75 30.52 1.01 -26.53
C GLU A 75 29.64 0.73 -25.30
N LYS A 76 30.14 1.01 -24.09
CA LYS A 76 29.38 0.85 -22.84
C LYS A 76 28.20 1.82 -22.76
N TYR A 77 28.35 3.02 -23.28
CA TYR A 77 27.26 4.00 -23.36
C TYR A 77 26.12 3.48 -24.26
N ALA A 78 26.46 2.89 -25.41
CA ALA A 78 25.47 2.31 -26.32
C ALA A 78 24.74 1.09 -25.72
N GLU A 79 25.41 0.29 -24.90
CA GLU A 79 24.80 -0.81 -24.15
C GLU A 79 23.85 -0.30 -23.05
N LEU A 80 24.26 0.72 -22.28
CA LEU A 80 23.45 1.32 -21.23
C LEU A 80 22.20 2.01 -21.76
N GLU A 81 22.25 2.66 -22.93
CA GLU A 81 21.05 3.24 -23.57
C GLU A 81 20.06 2.14 -24.00
N LYS A 82 20.55 1.03 -24.58
CA LYS A 82 19.68 -0.12 -24.90
C LYS A 82 19.03 -0.71 -23.64
N GLU A 83 19.81 -0.88 -22.57
CA GLU A 83 19.28 -1.37 -21.29
C GLU A 83 18.23 -0.41 -20.72
N LYS A 84 18.50 0.90 -20.76
CA LYS A 84 17.55 1.94 -20.33
C LYS A 84 16.25 1.91 -21.13
N GLU A 85 16.30 1.80 -22.46
CA GLU A 85 15.11 1.70 -23.30
C GLU A 85 14.28 0.45 -22.95
N THR A 86 14.93 -0.69 -22.71
CA THR A 86 14.22 -1.91 -22.29
C THR A 86 13.57 -1.77 -20.92
N LEU A 87 14.26 -1.15 -19.95
CA LEU A 87 13.73 -0.89 -18.61
C LEU A 87 12.57 0.10 -18.64
N GLU A 88 12.68 1.18 -19.42
CA GLU A 88 11.60 2.16 -19.59
C GLU A 88 10.35 1.53 -20.24
N THR A 89 10.54 0.67 -21.24
CA THR A 89 9.46 -0.07 -21.89
C THR A 89 8.76 -1.02 -20.89
N GLU A 90 9.52 -1.78 -20.10
CA GLU A 90 8.92 -2.70 -19.12
C GLU A 90 8.25 -1.95 -17.96
N ILE A 91 8.83 -0.83 -17.49
CA ILE A 91 8.19 0.04 -16.50
C ILE A 91 6.87 0.61 -17.04
N ALA A 92 6.84 1.07 -18.30
CA ALA A 92 5.62 1.57 -18.92
C ALA A 92 4.54 0.49 -18.99
N ARG A 93 4.91 -0.73 -19.42
CA ARG A 93 4.01 -1.88 -19.46
C ARG A 93 3.45 -2.24 -18.07
N LEU A 94 4.31 -2.30 -17.06
CA LEU A 94 3.90 -2.61 -15.68
C LEU A 94 3.01 -1.51 -15.09
N ARG A 95 3.28 -0.23 -15.41
CA ARG A 95 2.43 0.90 -15.01
C ARG A 95 1.05 0.82 -15.65
N GLU A 96 0.95 0.44 -16.91
CA GLU A 96 -0.33 0.26 -17.60
C GLU A 96 -1.17 -0.85 -16.93
N VAL A 97 -0.56 -2.02 -16.69
CA VAL A 97 -1.22 -3.12 -15.98
C VAL A 97 -1.67 -2.69 -14.58
N HIS A 98 -0.85 -1.90 -13.88
CA HIS A 98 -1.22 -1.34 -12.59
C HIS A 98 -2.44 -0.41 -12.69
N GLY A 99 -2.43 0.53 -13.64
CA GLY A 99 -3.55 1.44 -13.90
C GLY A 99 -4.85 0.72 -14.26
N GLN A 100 -4.79 -0.33 -15.08
CA GLN A 100 -5.97 -1.15 -15.40
C GLN A 100 -6.57 -1.83 -14.15
N LYS A 101 -5.72 -2.26 -13.20
CA LYS A 101 -6.20 -2.83 -11.92
C LYS A 101 -6.81 -1.79 -11.02
N LEU A 102 -6.21 -0.61 -10.92
CA LEU A 102 -6.74 0.53 -10.17
C LEU A 102 -8.10 0.95 -10.72
N SER A 103 -8.25 1.04 -12.04
CA SER A 103 -9.52 1.36 -12.70
C SER A 103 -10.61 0.32 -12.40
N LYS A 104 -10.30 -0.98 -12.45
CA LYS A 104 -11.25 -2.05 -12.05
C LYS A 104 -11.66 -1.94 -10.58
N GLU A 105 -10.78 -1.49 -9.71
CA GLU A 105 -11.08 -1.26 -8.30
C GLU A 105 -11.93 -0.01 -8.09
N ALA A 106 -11.61 1.08 -8.78
CA ALA A 106 -12.42 2.29 -8.80
C ALA A 106 -13.84 1.99 -9.27
N GLN A 107 -14.01 1.19 -10.32
CA GLN A 107 -15.32 0.78 -10.81
C GLN A 107 -16.11 -0.04 -9.79
N LYS A 108 -15.46 -0.94 -9.04
CA LYS A 108 -16.10 -1.68 -7.94
C LYS A 108 -16.55 -0.76 -6.82
N LEU A 109 -15.78 0.28 -6.49
CA LEU A 109 -16.14 1.27 -5.48
C LEU A 109 -17.26 2.20 -5.95
N ALA A 110 -17.24 2.60 -7.21
CA ALA A 110 -18.30 3.41 -7.83
C ALA A 110 -19.65 2.67 -7.88
N ASN A 111 -19.62 1.34 -8.04
CA ASN A 111 -20.83 0.50 -8.03
C ASN A 111 -21.46 0.33 -6.64
N LEU A 112 -20.81 0.81 -5.57
CA LEU A 112 -21.39 0.76 -4.23
C LEU A 112 -22.44 1.86 -4.06
N PRO A 113 -23.61 1.54 -3.47
CA PRO A 113 -24.73 2.48 -3.40
C PRO A 113 -24.50 3.63 -2.41
N PHE A 114 -23.77 3.39 -1.31
CA PHE A 114 -23.54 4.40 -0.27
C PHE A 114 -22.10 4.90 -0.31
N ARG A 115 -21.95 6.19 -0.63
CA ARG A 115 -20.67 6.90 -0.62
C ARG A 115 -20.84 8.27 0.03
N ARG A 116 -19.94 8.59 0.96
CA ARG A 116 -19.89 9.94 1.57
C ARG A 116 -18.50 10.27 2.09
N ALA A 117 -18.21 11.57 2.17
CA ALA A 117 -17.01 12.06 2.84
C ALA A 117 -17.10 11.79 4.36
N ILE A 118 -15.99 11.34 4.93
CA ILE A 118 -15.85 11.05 6.36
C ILE A 118 -15.43 12.32 7.07
N THR A 119 -16.25 12.76 8.02
CA THR A 119 -15.99 13.97 8.79
C THR A 119 -14.83 13.78 9.77
N LYS A 120 -14.19 14.87 10.24
CA LYS A 120 -13.07 14.81 11.19
C LYS A 120 -13.43 14.09 12.51
N LYS A 121 -14.69 14.19 12.95
CA LYS A 121 -15.19 13.49 14.14
C LYS A 121 -15.20 11.97 13.93
N GLU A 122 -15.64 11.55 12.75
CA GLU A 122 -15.70 10.14 12.37
C GLU A 122 -14.32 9.55 12.05
N GLN A 123 -13.38 10.39 11.59
CA GLN A 123 -11.97 10.02 11.45
C GLN A 123 -11.32 9.71 12.82
N ALA A 124 -11.73 10.38 13.90
CA ALA A 124 -11.28 10.05 15.24
C ALA A 124 -11.91 8.73 15.73
N ASP A 125 -13.19 8.51 15.42
CA ASP A 125 -13.96 7.31 15.81
C ASP A 125 -13.98 6.20 14.75
N MET A 126 -12.91 6.08 13.94
CA MET A 126 -12.83 5.05 12.89
C MET A 126 -13.04 3.63 13.41
N GLY A 127 -12.68 3.37 14.68
CA GLY A 127 -12.90 2.09 15.33
C GLY A 127 -14.38 1.76 15.56
N LYS A 128 -15.22 2.75 15.85
CA LYS A 128 -16.67 2.56 15.97
C LYS A 128 -17.30 2.43 14.60
N LEU A 129 -16.91 3.30 13.66
CA LEU A 129 -17.45 3.32 12.30
C LEU A 129 -17.20 2.00 11.55
N LYS A 130 -15.98 1.45 11.61
CA LYS A 130 -15.65 0.14 10.99
C LYS A 130 -16.37 -1.05 11.63
N LYS A 131 -16.82 -0.92 12.90
CA LYS A 131 -17.59 -1.97 13.58
C LYS A 131 -19.06 -1.90 13.24
N SER A 132 -19.62 -0.70 13.16
CA SER A 132 -21.01 -0.47 12.78
C SER A 132 -21.26 -0.83 11.31
N VAL A 133 -20.29 -0.49 10.43
CA VAL A 133 -20.40 -0.68 8.98
C VAL A 133 -19.47 -1.80 8.55
N ARG A 134 -19.99 -3.04 8.51
CA ARG A 134 -19.22 -4.18 7.99
C ARG A 134 -18.93 -3.99 6.51
N GLY A 135 -17.64 -3.97 6.15
CA GLY A 135 -17.19 -3.82 4.76
C GLY A 135 -17.01 -2.38 4.29
N LEU A 136 -16.89 -1.41 5.21
CA LEU A 136 -16.52 -0.04 4.87
C LEU A 136 -15.13 0.01 4.22
N VAL A 137 -15.05 0.56 3.01
CA VAL A 137 -13.80 0.88 2.33
C VAL A 137 -13.56 2.37 2.41
N VAL A 138 -12.38 2.77 2.88
CA VAL A 138 -12.02 4.19 3.00
C VAL A 138 -10.90 4.50 2.02
N VAL A 139 -11.11 5.55 1.22
CA VAL A 139 -10.13 6.03 0.23
C VAL A 139 -9.68 7.44 0.60
N HIS A 140 -8.36 7.63 0.61
CA HIS A 140 -7.74 8.92 0.88
C HIS A 140 -7.54 9.70 -0.43
N PRO A 141 -7.75 11.03 -0.47
CA PRO A 141 -7.67 11.84 -1.69
C PRO A 141 -6.31 11.75 -2.39
N MET A 142 -5.23 11.71 -1.61
CA MET A 142 -3.87 11.64 -2.15
C MET A 142 -3.45 10.26 -2.71
N THR A 143 -4.25 9.21 -2.53
CA THR A 143 -3.94 7.86 -3.06
C THR A 143 -4.09 7.82 -4.58
N ALA A 144 -3.45 6.87 -5.26
CA ALA A 144 -3.59 6.70 -6.71
C ALA A 144 -5.08 6.60 -7.12
N LEU A 145 -5.85 5.77 -6.39
CA LEU A 145 -7.31 5.66 -6.57
C LEU A 145 -8.04 6.98 -6.29
N GLY A 146 -7.69 7.67 -5.21
CA GLY A 146 -8.32 8.94 -4.85
C GLY A 146 -8.10 10.03 -5.90
N ARG A 147 -6.91 10.08 -6.48
CA ARG A 147 -6.56 11.01 -7.57
C ARG A 147 -7.32 10.68 -8.85
N GLU A 148 -7.38 9.40 -9.23
CA GLU A 148 -8.13 8.95 -10.41
C GLU A 148 -9.64 9.24 -10.29
N MET A 149 -10.20 9.07 -9.09
CA MET A 149 -11.61 9.36 -8.81
C MET A 149 -11.91 10.84 -8.52
N GLY A 150 -10.90 11.71 -8.52
CA GLY A 150 -11.07 13.15 -8.25
C GLY A 150 -11.56 13.47 -6.83
N LEU A 151 -11.26 12.61 -5.84
CA LEU A 151 -11.67 12.83 -4.46
C LEU A 151 -10.83 13.94 -3.83
N THR A 152 -11.49 14.93 -3.23
CA THR A 152 -10.85 16.03 -2.48
C THR A 152 -10.76 15.71 -0.98
N GLU A 153 -11.68 14.90 -0.47
CA GLU A 153 -11.78 14.55 0.93
C GLU A 153 -11.74 13.03 1.14
N MET A 154 -11.43 12.61 2.37
CA MET A 154 -11.45 11.20 2.74
C MET A 154 -12.87 10.65 2.55
N THR A 155 -13.03 9.69 1.64
CA THR A 155 -14.36 9.19 1.26
C THR A 155 -14.52 7.73 1.67
N GLY A 156 -15.65 7.43 2.32
CA GLY A 156 -16.06 6.07 2.63
C GLY A 156 -17.00 5.53 1.56
N PHE A 157 -16.87 4.24 1.27
CA PHE A 157 -17.76 3.47 0.40
C PHE A 157 -18.26 2.25 1.16
N ALA A 158 -19.56 1.99 1.11
CA ALA A 158 -20.17 0.84 1.76
C ALA A 158 -21.39 0.30 1.02
N LYS A 159 -21.76 -0.94 1.33
CA LYS A 159 -23.01 -1.57 0.87
C LYS A 159 -24.22 -1.18 1.70
N THR A 160 -23.98 -0.78 2.95
CA THR A 160 -25.00 -0.34 3.91
C THR A 160 -24.88 1.16 4.13
N GLU A 161 -25.98 1.82 4.45
CA GLU A 161 -25.98 3.21 4.85
C GLU A 161 -25.14 3.42 6.11
N PHE A 162 -24.42 4.55 6.15
CA PHE A 162 -23.62 4.95 7.30
C PHE A 162 -23.50 6.45 7.36
#